data_AF-A0A3B8WFA7-F1
#
_entry.id   AF-A0A3B8WFA7-F1
#
_cell.length_a   1.000
_cell.length_b   1.000
_cell.length_c   1.000
_cell.angle_alpha   90.00
_cell.angle_beta   90.00
_cell.angle_gamma   90.00
#
_symmetry.space_group_name_H-M   'P 1'
#
loop_
_entity.id
_entity.type
_entity.pdbx_description
1 polymer ?
#
loop_
_entity_poly.entity_id
_entity_poly.type
_entity_poly.pdbx_seq_one_letter_code
_entity_poly.pdbx_strand_id
1 'polypeptide(L)' 'IREMAKPCDDSRMIAQVGTISANGDETIGKIIADAMEKVGKEGVITVEEGRGL' A
#
# COMPACT_ATOMS: atom_id res chain seq x y z
N ILE A 1 -7.23 -21.86 -6.47
CA ILE A 1 -7.01 -20.49 -5.91
C ILE A 1 -5.74 -19.83 -6.45
N ARG A 2 -4.57 -20.50 -6.43
CA ARG A 2 -3.32 -19.94 -6.97
C ARG A 2 -3.39 -19.56 -8.46
N GLU A 3 -4.14 -20.31 -9.28
CA GLU A 3 -4.34 -19.99 -10.71
C GLU A 3 -5.17 -18.71 -10.98
N MET A 4 -5.95 -18.23 -9.99
CA MET A 4 -6.73 -16.99 -10.12
C MET A 4 -5.98 -15.77 -9.59
N ALA A 5 -4.83 -15.96 -8.96
CA ALA A 5 -4.05 -14.87 -8.39
C ALA A 5 -3.44 -14.04 -9.52
N LYS A 6 -3.61 -12.72 -9.43
CA LYS A 6 -2.94 -11.77 -10.30
C LYS A 6 -1.78 -11.13 -9.55
N PRO A 7 -0.57 -11.08 -10.13
CA PRO A 7 0.53 -10.38 -9.52
C PRO A 7 0.22 -8.89 -9.45
N CYS A 8 0.53 -8.27 -8.30
CA CYS A 8 0.39 -6.83 -8.09
C CYS A 8 1.77 -6.18 -8.30
N ASP A 9 2.12 -5.95 -9.56
CA ASP A 9 3.42 -5.34 -9.93
C ASP A 9 3.34 -3.83 -10.18
N ASP A 10 2.13 -3.27 -10.21
CA ASP A 10 1.89 -1.85 -10.50
C ASP A 10 1.54 -1.10 -9.19
N SER A 11 2.15 0.07 -9.00
CA SER A 11 1.86 0.96 -7.86
C SER A 11 0.38 1.33 -7.78
N ARG A 12 -0.32 1.40 -8.93
CA ARG A 12 -1.78 1.64 -8.97
C ARG A 12 -2.59 0.51 -8.36
N MET A 13 -2.17 -0.74 -8.56
CA MET A 13 -2.84 -1.90 -7.95
C MET A 13 -2.62 -1.92 -6.44
N ILE A 14 -1.39 -1.60 -6.00
CA ILE A 14 -1.07 -1.47 -4.57
C ILE A 14 -1.92 -0.36 -3.93
N ALA A 15 -2.06 0.79 -4.59
CA ALA A 15 -2.92 1.88 -4.12
C ALA A 15 -4.38 1.44 -3.99
N GLN A 16 -4.95 0.78 -5.00
CA GLN A 16 -6.33 0.29 -4.95
C GLN A 16 -6.55 -0.73 -3.83
N VAL A 17 -5.66 -1.71 -3.68
CA VAL A 17 -5.74 -2.71 -2.62
C VAL A 17 -5.59 -2.03 -1.25
N GLY A 18 -4.69 -1.05 -1.13
CA GLY A 18 -4.50 -0.24 0.07
C GLY A 18 -5.75 0.56 0.42
N THR A 19 -6.36 1.23 -0.55
CA THR A 19 -7.62 1.98 -0.38
C THR A 19 -8.75 1.08 0.11
N ILE A 20 -8.96 -0.07 -0.54
CA ILE A 20 -10.01 -1.03 -0.16
C ILE A 20 -9.77 -1.54 1.26
N SER A 21 -8.51 -1.82 1.60
CA SER A 21 -8.12 -2.31 2.93
C SER A 21 -8.24 -1.23 4.01
N ALA A 22 -8.11 0.04 3.63
CA ALA A 22 -8.28 1.21 4.49
C ALA A 22 -9.72 1.73 4.56
N ASN A 23 -10.73 0.85 4.39
CA ASN A 23 -12.15 1.20 4.38
C ASN A 23 -12.57 2.25 3.32
N GLY A 24 -11.90 2.25 2.17
CA GLY A 24 -12.18 3.19 1.08
C GLY A 24 -11.42 4.51 1.16
N ASP A 25 -10.44 4.64 2.06
CA ASP A 25 -9.62 5.85 2.15
C ASP A 25 -8.52 5.87 1.07
N GLU A 26 -8.74 6.70 0.04
CA GLU A 26 -7.79 6.89 -1.06
C GLU A 26 -6.48 7.56 -0.62
N THR A 27 -6.52 8.37 0.43
CA THR A 27 -5.32 9.04 0.96
C THR A 27 -4.38 8.02 1.56
N ILE A 28 -4.90 7.10 2.37
CA ILE A 28 -4.12 6.01 2.97
C ILE A 28 -3.61 5.06 1.89
N GLY A 29 -4.45 4.67 0.93
CA GLY A 29 -4.03 3.83 -0.20
C GLY A 29 -2.87 4.44 -0.98
N LYS A 30 -2.90 5.76 -1.23
CA LYS A 30 -1.82 6.48 -1.89
C LYS A 30 -0.54 6.54 -1.04
N ILE A 31 -0.65 6.82 0.26
CA ILE A 31 0.50 6.82 1.18
C ILE A 31 1.18 5.46 1.21
N ILE A 32 0.40 4.37 1.24
CA ILE A 32 0.93 3.00 1.20
C ILE A 32 1.65 2.74 -0.12
N ALA A 33 1.06 3.11 -1.25
CA ALA A 33 1.67 2.92 -2.57
C ALA A 33 3.00 3.71 -2.70
N ASP A 34 3.01 4.96 -2.27
CA ASP A 34 4.21 5.81 -2.28
C ASP A 34 5.31 5.25 -1.35
N ALA A 35 4.93 4.70 -0.19
CA ALA A 35 5.87 4.06 0.73
C ALA A 35 6.44 2.76 0.15
N MET A 36 5.59 1.92 -0.44
CA MET A 36 6.01 0.67 -1.10
C MET A 36 6.91 0.92 -2.31
N GLU A 37 6.67 1.98 -3.09
CA GLU A 37 7.52 2.36 -4.21
C GLU A 37 8.93 2.80 -3.74
N LYS A 38 9.01 3.57 -2.66
CA LYS A 38 10.29 4.03 -2.09
C LYS A 38 11.09 2.90 -1.44
N VAL A 39 10.42 1.98 -0.78
CA VAL A 39 11.03 0.91 0.00
C VAL A 39 11.36 -0.33 -0.86
N GLY A 40 10.63 -0.52 -1.96
CA GLY A 40 10.78 -1.67 -2.85
C GLY A 40 10.08 -2.93 -2.33
N LYS A 41 10.04 -3.98 -3.16
CA LYS A 41 9.23 -5.19 -2.92
C LYS A 41 9.60 -5.98 -1.66
N GLU A 42 10.82 -5.84 -1.15
CA GLU A 42 11.34 -6.63 -0.02
C GLU A 42 11.65 -5.79 1.22
N GLY A 43 11.33 -4.50 1.21
CA GLY A 43 11.64 -3.65 2.35
C GLY A 43 10.52 -3.61 3.40
N VAL A 44 10.87 -3.16 4.60
CA VAL A 44 9.99 -3.13 5.77
C VAL A 44 9.46 -1.72 5.97
N ILE A 45 8.13 -1.59 6.07
CA ILE A 45 7.46 -0.32 6.38
C ILE A 45 7.02 -0.37 7.84
N THR A 46 7.45 0.61 8.62
CA THR A 46 7.00 0.81 10.00
C THR A 46 6.15 2.07 10.07
N VAL A 47 5.08 2.01 10.86
CA VAL A 47 4.22 3.16 11.15
C VAL A 47 4.41 3.55 12.61
N GLU A 48 4.57 4.85 12.85
CA GLU A 48 4.61 5.43 14.19
C GLU A 48 3.49 6.46 14.31
N GLU A 49 2.90 6.59 15.50
CA GLU A 49 1.96 7.67 15.76
C GLU A 49 2.69 9.01 15.70
N GLY A 50 2.36 9.81 14.68
CA GLY A 50 2.84 11.17 14.57
C GLY A 50 2.36 11.97 15.78
N ARG A 51 3.26 12.30 16.71
CA ARG A 51 3.02 13.36 17.68
C ARG A 51 2.96 14.67 16.91
N GLY A 52 1.76 15.05 16.49
CA GLY A 52 1.49 16.38 15.96
C GLY A 52 1.95 17.44 16.97
N LEU A 53 2.58 18.50 16.48
CA LEU A 53 2.95 19.69 17.26
C LEU A 53 1.73 20.28 18.00
#